data_AF-A0A836WV24-F1
#
_entry.id   AF-A0A836WV24-F1
#
_cell.length_a   1.000
_cell.length_b   1.000
_cell.length_c   1.000
_cell.angle_alpha   90.00
_cell.angle_beta   90.00
_cell.angle_gamma   90.00
#
_symmetry.space_group_name_H-M   'P 1'
#
loop_
_entity.id
_entity.type
_entity.pdbx_description
1 polymer ?
#
loop_
_entity_poly.entity_id
_entity_poly.type
_entity_poly.pdbx_seq_one_letter_code
_entity_poly.pdbx_strand_id
1 'polypeptide(L)'
;MKNQIIEELTNVTSTSYETMKSLGDINSSTLRKIADLQFDFINTIMESSVKQTKSLSSKTKTTDIFENSAEFVNDYNEKMTGFTKQSVEILTESRDEVTNLFEKAVTSMTASVKQSDKTTKASTAKPATKKPAKKAA
;
A
#
# COMPACT_ATOMS: atom_id res chain seq x y z
N MET A 1 -20.70 -20.02 23.15
CA MET A 1 -21.33 -19.98 21.82
C MET A 1 -21.89 -18.60 21.45
N LYS A 2 -22.91 -18.01 22.12
CA LYS A 2 -23.40 -16.66 21.76
C LYS A 2 -22.37 -15.53 21.91
N ASN A 3 -21.59 -15.50 22.99
CA ASN A 3 -20.53 -14.48 23.17
C ASN A 3 -19.40 -14.59 22.14
N GLN A 4 -19.03 -15.81 21.72
CA GLN A 4 -18.00 -16.01 20.69
C GLN A 4 -18.45 -15.49 19.33
N ILE A 5 -19.72 -15.71 18.95
CA ILE A 5 -20.26 -15.19 17.68
C ILE A 5 -20.32 -13.66 17.71
N ILE A 6 -20.68 -13.06 18.86
CA ILE A 6 -20.71 -11.59 19.01
C ILE A 6 -19.28 -11.01 18.94
N GLU A 7 -18.30 -11.61 19.63
CA GLU A 7 -16.89 -11.18 19.55
C GLU A 7 -16.31 -11.33 18.14
N GLU A 8 -16.63 -12.42 17.44
CA GLU A 8 -16.19 -12.66 16.05
C GLU A 8 -16.83 -11.64 15.10
N LEU A 9 -18.10 -11.29 15.30
CA LEU A 9 -18.77 -10.22 14.55
C LEU A 9 -18.13 -8.84 14.80
N THR A 10 -17.79 -8.54 16.06
CA THR A 10 -17.13 -7.28 16.45
C THR A 10 -15.70 -7.18 15.89
N ASN A 11 -14.94 -8.28 15.90
CA ASN A 11 -13.60 -8.34 15.30
C ASN A 11 -13.65 -8.21 13.78
N VAL A 12 -14.58 -8.89 13.10
CA VAL A 12 -14.75 -8.76 11.65
C VAL A 12 -15.14 -7.32 11.28
N THR A 13 -16.05 -6.70 12.04
CA THR A 13 -16.48 -5.31 11.77
C THR A 13 -15.35 -4.32 11.97
N SER A 14 -14.57 -4.45 13.05
CA SER A 14 -13.42 -3.57 13.32
C SER A 14 -12.32 -3.75 12.27
N THR A 15 -11.97 -5.00 11.94
CA THR A 15 -10.97 -5.31 10.91
C THR A 15 -11.39 -4.79 9.53
N SER A 16 -12.68 -4.88 9.20
CA SER A 16 -13.22 -4.35 7.94
C SER A 16 -13.16 -2.83 7.89
N TYR A 17 -13.47 -2.15 9.00
CA TYR A 17 -13.36 -0.70 9.10
C TYR A 17 -11.90 -0.22 8.96
N GLU A 18 -10.97 -0.87 9.64
CA GLU A 18 -9.53 -0.57 9.52
C GLU A 18 -9.00 -0.82 8.11
N THR A 19 -9.39 -1.93 7.48
CA THR A 19 -9.01 -2.24 6.08
C THR A 19 -9.53 -1.17 5.12
N MET A 20 -10.78 -0.73 5.29
CA MET A 20 -11.38 0.29 4.43
C MET A 20 -10.73 1.67 4.63
N LYS A 21 -10.39 2.01 5.89
CA LYS A 21 -9.61 3.21 6.19
C LYS A 21 -8.21 3.14 5.54
N SER A 22 -7.49 2.04 5.70
CA SER A 22 -6.17 1.86 5.08
C SER A 22 -6.22 1.92 3.56
N LEU A 23 -7.23 1.37 2.89
CA LEU A 23 -7.41 1.57 1.43
C LEU A 23 -7.58 3.06 1.08
N GLY A 24 -8.37 3.79 1.86
CA GLY A 24 -8.56 5.23 1.66
C GLY A 24 -7.26 6.01 1.83
N ASP A 25 -6.45 5.64 2.82
CA ASP A 25 -5.15 6.24 3.09
C ASP A 25 -4.15 5.92 1.96
N ILE A 26 -4.09 4.68 1.46
CA ILE A 26 -3.24 4.27 0.33
C ILE A 26 -3.59 5.08 -0.93
N ASN A 27 -4.87 5.20 -1.25
CA ASN A 27 -5.32 5.99 -2.41
C ASN A 27 -4.96 7.47 -2.25
N SER A 28 -5.18 8.04 -1.07
CA SER A 28 -4.85 9.45 -0.79
C SER A 28 -3.34 9.71 -0.87
N SER A 29 -2.53 8.79 -0.34
CA SER A 29 -1.07 8.82 -0.42
C SER A 29 -0.59 8.74 -1.87
N THR A 30 -1.13 7.80 -2.64
CA THR A 30 -0.81 7.62 -4.07
C THR A 30 -1.12 8.88 -4.87
N LEU A 31 -2.31 9.48 -4.66
CA LEU A 31 -2.70 10.72 -5.33
C LEU A 31 -1.80 11.90 -4.95
N ARG A 32 -1.40 12.02 -3.67
CA ARG A 32 -0.42 13.03 -3.25
C ARG A 32 0.93 12.84 -3.95
N LYS A 33 1.47 11.63 -3.95
CA LYS A 33 2.75 11.33 -4.64
C LYS A 33 2.69 11.65 -6.13
N ILE A 34 1.57 11.37 -6.82
CA ILE A 34 1.37 11.75 -8.23
C ILE A 34 1.30 13.28 -8.39
N ALA A 35 0.59 13.98 -7.50
CA ALA A 35 0.49 15.44 -7.55
C ALA A 35 1.86 16.10 -7.32
N ASP A 36 2.63 15.60 -6.36
CA ASP A 36 4.01 16.04 -6.09
C ASP A 36 4.90 15.81 -7.32
N LEU A 37 4.78 14.64 -7.97
CA LEU A 37 5.51 14.32 -9.20
C LEU A 37 5.19 15.29 -10.35
N GLN A 38 3.92 15.70 -10.49
CA GLN A 38 3.52 16.70 -11.48
C GLN A 38 4.09 18.09 -11.15
N PHE A 39 4.09 18.48 -9.88
CA PHE A 39 4.69 19.73 -9.42
C PHE A 39 6.20 19.77 -9.66
N ASP A 40 6.90 18.68 -9.33
CA ASP A 40 8.34 18.55 -9.55
C ASP A 40 8.68 18.62 -11.04
N PHE A 41 7.89 17.96 -11.89
CA PHE A 41 8.08 18.05 -13.34
C PHE A 41 7.93 19.48 -13.86
N ILE A 42 6.92 20.23 -13.40
CA ILE A 42 6.70 21.63 -13.77
C ILE A 42 7.85 22.53 -13.29
N ASN A 43 8.26 22.39 -12.03
CA ASN A 43 9.40 23.12 -11.47
C ASN A 43 10.66 22.86 -12.29
N THR A 44 10.89 21.60 -12.65
CA THR A 44 12.04 21.16 -13.43
C THR A 44 12.03 21.74 -14.85
N ILE A 45 10.87 21.87 -15.50
CA ILE A 45 10.73 22.54 -16.80
C ILE A 45 10.99 24.04 -16.67
N MET A 46 10.47 24.68 -15.62
CA MET A 46 10.71 26.10 -15.36
C MET A 46 12.19 26.38 -15.14
N GLU A 47 12.88 25.55 -14.34
CA GLU A 47 14.33 25.67 -14.15
C GLU A 47 15.12 25.49 -15.46
N SER A 48 14.76 24.51 -16.30
CA SER A 48 15.38 24.36 -17.62
C SER A 48 15.11 25.55 -18.53
N SER A 49 13.90 26.11 -18.49
CA SER A 49 13.54 27.29 -19.28
C SER A 49 14.35 28.52 -18.86
N VAL A 50 14.54 28.72 -17.55
CA VAL A 50 15.38 29.79 -17.00
C VAL A 50 16.86 29.58 -17.37
N LYS A 51 17.38 28.35 -17.24
CA LYS A 51 18.74 28.01 -17.68
C LYS A 51 18.93 28.25 -19.17
N GLN A 52 17.99 27.82 -20.00
CA GLN A 52 18.05 27.98 -21.44
C GLN A 52 17.99 29.46 -21.84
N THR A 53 17.13 30.25 -21.22
CA THR A 53 17.07 31.71 -21.43
C THR A 53 18.38 32.40 -21.05
N LYS A 54 19.01 31.97 -19.95
CA LYS A 54 20.31 32.51 -19.49
C LYS A 54 21.47 32.06 -20.38
N SER A 55 21.43 30.84 -20.91
CA SER A 55 22.40 30.31 -21.87
C SER A 55 22.30 31.04 -23.22
N LEU A 56 21.08 31.25 -23.73
CA LEU A 56 20.84 31.99 -24.97
C LEU A 56 21.20 33.47 -24.88
N SER A 57 20.96 34.12 -23.73
CA SER A 57 21.34 35.53 -23.55
C SER A 57 22.85 35.76 -23.45
N SER A 58 23.64 34.70 -23.19
CA SER A 58 25.09 34.76 -23.07
C SER A 58 25.86 34.25 -24.30
N LYS A 59 25.18 33.62 -25.27
CA LYS A 59 25.80 33.02 -26.47
C LYS A 59 25.31 33.69 -27.75
N THR A 60 26.22 34.34 -28.49
CA THR A 60 25.93 35.13 -29.71
C THR A 60 26.19 34.40 -31.04
N LYS A 61 26.68 33.14 -31.01
CA LYS A 61 27.07 32.40 -32.22
C LYS A 61 26.06 31.32 -32.59
N THR A 62 25.79 31.14 -33.88
CA THR A 62 24.79 30.19 -34.40
C THR A 62 25.11 28.72 -34.08
N THR A 63 26.37 28.36 -33.88
CA THR A 63 26.82 27.03 -33.44
C THR A 63 26.37 26.71 -32.00
N ASP A 64 26.26 27.71 -31.13
CA ASP A 64 25.82 27.55 -29.74
C ASP A 64 24.32 27.18 -29.63
N ILE A 65 23.54 27.50 -30.67
CA ILE A 65 22.09 27.20 -30.72
C ILE A 65 21.86 25.70 -30.95
N PHE A 66 22.73 25.06 -31.75
CA PHE A 66 22.61 23.63 -32.06
C PHE A 66 23.00 22.75 -30.86
N GLU A 67 24.07 23.11 -30.14
CA GLU A 67 24.44 22.44 -28.88
C GLU A 67 23.38 22.61 -27.80
N ASN A 68 22.82 23.82 -27.62
CA ASN A 68 21.72 24.07 -26.68
C ASN A 68 20.47 23.25 -27.01
N SER A 69 20.21 22.99 -28.29
CA SER A 69 19.05 22.19 -28.71
C SER A 69 19.26 20.71 -28.38
N ALA A 70 20.48 20.19 -28.57
CA ALA A 70 20.83 18.81 -28.22
C ALA A 70 20.84 18.59 -26.70
N GLU A 71 21.42 19.51 -25.92
CA GLU A 71 21.35 19.48 -24.46
C GLU A 71 19.92 19.54 -23.95
N PHE A 72 19.08 20.41 -24.51
CA PHE A 72 17.67 20.51 -24.13
C PHE A 72 16.91 19.21 -24.39
N VAL A 73 17.11 18.58 -25.55
CA VAL A 73 16.44 17.31 -25.88
C VAL A 73 16.92 16.18 -24.97
N ASN A 74 18.21 16.12 -24.64
CA ASN A 74 18.75 15.12 -23.71
C ASN A 74 18.21 15.34 -22.29
N ASP A 75 18.23 16.58 -21.79
CA ASP A 75 17.71 16.94 -20.47
C ASP A 75 16.20 16.64 -20.37
N TYR A 76 15.44 16.95 -21.43
CA TYR A 76 14.03 16.59 -21.53
C TYR A 76 13.80 15.07 -21.53
N ASN A 77 14.60 14.30 -22.28
CA ASN A 77 14.49 12.84 -22.32
C ASN A 77 14.83 12.20 -20.97
N GLU A 78 15.88 12.68 -20.29
CA GLU A 78 16.22 12.22 -18.93
C GLU A 78 15.08 12.51 -17.96
N LYS A 79 14.49 13.71 -18.01
CA LYS A 79 13.37 14.12 -17.15
C LYS A 79 12.11 13.30 -17.41
N MET A 80 11.78 13.06 -18.68
CA MET A 80 10.63 12.24 -19.07
C MET A 80 10.83 10.78 -18.64
N THR A 81 12.06 10.26 -18.76
CA THR A 81 12.42 8.91 -18.31
C THR A 81 12.36 8.81 -16.78
N GLY A 82 12.84 9.84 -16.06
CA GLY A 82 12.74 9.94 -14.61
C GLY A 82 11.30 9.96 -14.12
N PHE A 83 10.47 10.82 -14.71
CA PHE A 83 9.03 10.90 -14.44
C PHE A 83 8.33 9.54 -14.65
N THR A 84 8.66 8.85 -15.75
CA THR A 84 8.09 7.53 -16.05
C THR A 84 8.51 6.49 -15.00
N LYS A 85 9.80 6.44 -14.62
CA LYS A 85 10.30 5.52 -13.60
C LYS A 85 9.64 5.77 -12.24
N GLN A 86 9.59 7.04 -11.80
CA GLN A 86 8.98 7.42 -10.53
C GLN A 86 7.47 7.14 -10.51
N SER A 87 6.77 7.33 -11.63
CA SER A 87 5.35 6.96 -11.76
C SER A 87 5.14 5.45 -11.58
N VAL A 88 5.98 4.64 -12.22
CA VAL A 88 5.93 3.17 -12.09
C VAL A 88 6.26 2.73 -10.66
N GLU A 89 7.19 3.40 -9.99
CA GLU A 89 7.56 3.14 -8.61
C GLU A 89 6.40 3.44 -7.64
N ILE A 90 5.75 4.60 -7.77
CA ILE A 90 4.56 4.97 -6.98
C ILE A 90 3.42 3.95 -7.16
N LEU A 91 3.18 3.51 -8.40
CA LEU A 91 2.17 2.50 -8.71
C LEU A 91 2.52 1.12 -8.13
N THR A 92 3.81 0.76 -8.15
CA THR A 92 4.30 -0.50 -7.58
C THR A 92 4.19 -0.50 -6.06
N GLU A 93 4.59 0.59 -5.40
CA GLU A 93 4.41 0.76 -3.94
C GLU A 93 2.93 0.67 -3.55
N SER A 94 2.04 1.35 -4.27
CA SER A 94 0.59 1.29 -4.01
C SER A 94 0.05 -0.14 -4.11
N ARG A 95 0.49 -0.89 -5.14
CA ARG A 95 0.16 -2.32 -5.29
C ARG A 95 0.68 -3.16 -4.12
N ASP A 96 1.91 -2.93 -3.69
CA ASP A 96 2.53 -3.69 -2.60
C ASP A 96 1.87 -3.37 -1.25
N GLU A 97 1.48 -2.11 -1.01
CA GLU A 97 0.71 -1.70 0.17
C GLU A 97 -0.67 -2.38 0.22
N VAL A 98 -1.38 -2.46 -0.91
CA VAL A 98 -2.66 -3.18 -1.01
C VAL A 98 -2.47 -4.69 -0.81
N THR A 99 -1.41 -5.27 -1.38
CA THR A 99 -1.11 -6.70 -1.24
C THR A 99 -0.81 -7.04 0.23
N ASN A 100 0.02 -6.23 0.89
CA ASN A 100 0.31 -6.37 2.32
C ASN A 100 -0.94 -6.22 3.19
N LEU A 101 -1.84 -5.31 2.84
CA LEU A 101 -3.11 -5.15 3.56
C LEU A 101 -3.96 -6.41 3.46
N PHE A 102 -4.03 -7.02 2.28
CA PHE A 102 -4.74 -8.27 2.06
C PHE A 102 -4.11 -9.44 2.83
N GLU A 103 -2.77 -9.57 2.80
CA GLU A 103 -2.05 -10.60 3.56
C GLU A 103 -2.29 -10.48 5.06
N LYS A 104 -2.30 -9.24 5.60
CA LYS A 104 -2.63 -8.98 7.01
C LYS A 104 -4.07 -9.38 7.34
N ALA A 105 -5.03 -9.06 6.48
CA ALA A 105 -6.44 -9.43 6.67
C ALA A 105 -6.61 -10.96 6.70
N VAL A 106 -5.99 -11.68 5.76
CA VAL A 106 -6.04 -13.16 5.70
C VAL A 106 -5.34 -13.81 6.89
N THR A 107 -4.20 -13.27 7.31
CA THR A 107 -3.45 -13.76 8.49
C THR A 107 -4.24 -13.56 9.78
N SER A 108 -4.90 -12.41 9.95
CA SER A 108 -5.76 -12.12 11.11
C SER A 108 -6.95 -13.08 11.18
N MET A 109 -7.59 -13.39 10.04
CA MET A 109 -8.67 -14.38 9.97
C MET A 109 -8.18 -15.80 10.29
N THR A 110 -7.06 -16.24 9.71
CA THR A 110 -6.53 -17.61 9.96
C THR A 110 -5.98 -17.80 11.37
N ALA A 111 -5.43 -16.76 12.00
CA ALA A 111 -5.04 -16.78 13.42
C ALA A 111 -6.26 -16.94 14.33
N SER A 112 -7.36 -16.25 14.03
CA SER A 112 -8.63 -16.35 14.77
C SER A 112 -9.25 -17.75 14.69
N VAL A 113 -9.20 -18.40 13.52
CA VAL A 113 -9.67 -19.78 13.33
C VAL A 113 -8.81 -20.80 14.10
N LYS A 114 -7.48 -20.66 14.11
CA LYS A 114 -6.58 -21.55 14.87
C LYS A 114 -6.75 -21.43 16.39
N GLN A 115 -7.17 -20.27 16.90
CA GLN A 115 -7.40 -20.06 18.32
C GLN A 115 -8.72 -20.71 18.79
N SER A 116 -9.74 -20.77 17.94
CA SER A 116 -10.96 -21.56 18.20
C SER A 116 -10.70 -23.07 18.27
N ASP A 117 -9.76 -23.60 17.47
CA ASP A 117 -9.47 -25.04 17.43
C ASP A 117 -8.72 -25.56 18.69
N LYS A 118 -7.93 -24.71 19.35
CA LYS A 118 -7.25 -25.06 20.62
C LYS A 118 -8.20 -25.15 21.82
N THR A 119 -9.37 -24.51 21.75
CA THR A 119 -10.35 -24.53 22.86
C THR A 119 -11.20 -25.80 22.84
N THR A 120 -11.33 -26.47 21.69
CA THR A 120 -12.15 -27.69 21.54
C THR A 120 -11.37 -28.97 21.88
N LYS A 121 -10.04 -29.00 21.70
CA LYS A 121 -9.21 -30.19 22.01
C LYS A 121 -8.90 -30.39 23.49
N ALA A 122 -9.15 -29.41 24.36
CA ALA A 122 -8.93 -29.55 25.81
C ALA A 122 -10.11 -30.24 26.55
N SER A 123 -11.27 -30.44 25.91
CA SER A 123 -12.49 -30.93 26.58
C SER A 123 -12.80 -32.42 26.39
N THR A 124 -11.99 -33.21 25.69
CA THR A 124 -12.31 -34.62 25.38
C THR A 124 -11.40 -35.69 25.99
N ALA A 125 -10.49 -35.35 26.91
CA ALA A 125 -9.75 -36.35 27.69
C ALA A 125 -10.53 -36.75 28.98
N LYS A 126 -11.35 -37.82 28.88
CA LYS A 126 -12.09 -38.47 29.98
C LYS A 126 -11.16 -39.35 30.85
N PRO A 127 -11.46 -39.58 32.15
CA PRO A 127 -11.87 -40.93 32.58
C PRO A 127 -13.00 -40.92 33.65
N ALA A 128 -14.11 -41.65 33.47
CA ALA A 128 -14.41 -42.95 34.11
C ALA A 128 -14.49 -42.87 35.66
N THR A 129 -15.65 -42.88 36.31
CA THR A 129 -16.41 -44.04 36.84
C THR A 129 -17.43 -43.43 37.85
N LYS A 130 -18.71 -43.80 37.99
CA LYS A 130 -19.30 -45.05 38.51
C LYS A 130 -20.82 -45.04 38.26
N LYS A 131 -21.38 -46.16 37.82
CA LYS A 131 -22.76 -46.65 38.08
C LYS A 131 -22.60 -47.86 39.05
N PRO A 132 -23.61 -48.41 39.76
CA PRO A 132 -25.05 -48.13 39.76
C PRO A 132 -25.77 -48.20 41.14
N ALA A 133 -27.01 -47.69 41.21
CA ALA A 133 -28.05 -48.19 42.13
C ALA A 133 -29.40 -47.93 41.43
N LYS A 134 -29.95 -48.86 40.65
CA LYS A 134 -30.75 -50.07 41.00
C LYS A 134 -31.99 -49.75 41.85
N LYS A 135 -33.14 -49.98 41.21
CA LYS A 135 -34.55 -49.89 41.65
C LYS A 135 -34.86 -50.67 42.95
N ALA A 136 -35.96 -50.21 43.57
CA ALA A 136 -36.98 -50.91 44.35
C ALA A 136 -36.78 -51.08 45.87
N ALA A 137 -37.64 -50.44 46.64
CA ALA A 137 -38.73 -51.07 47.41
C ALA A 137 -39.81 -50.02 47.70
#